data_AF-A0A9W6XTR3-F1
#
_entry.id   AF-A0A9W6XTR3-F1
#
_cell.length_a   1.000
_cell.length_b   1.000
_cell.length_c   1.000
_cell.angle_alpha   90.00
_cell.angle_beta   90.00
_cell.angle_gamma   90.00
#
_symmetry.space_group_name_H-M   'P 1'
#
loop_
_entity.id
_entity.type
_entity.pdbx_description
1 polymer ?
#
loop_
_entity_poly.entity_id
_entity_poly.type
_entity_poly.pdbx_seq_one_letter_code
_entity_poly.pdbx_strand_id
1 'polypeptide(L)'
;MFAYELEGLRRLNIQPIKWGSSYRVKVLGRTGKMVYVSNVSRLINKRLADPKYRFYNGNHMESHLYEGVEPSNFYNKLENVLSTQTSAFKINIALGYELVSKTDPDDTRYFYPNLANTHVFNNPIAINSKADIQKKVISKIRSMELADKLKYPSSGYKLKAITAFKIFIYHRKPCSRG
;
A
#
# COMPACT_ATOMS: atom_id res chain seq x y z
N MET A 1 -9.20 24.19 1.53
CA MET A 1 -9.84 22.92 1.92
C MET A 1 -11.30 23.21 2.12
N PHE A 2 -12.18 22.54 1.36
CA PHE A 2 -13.62 22.77 1.38
C PHE A 2 -14.29 22.09 2.59
N ALA A 3 -15.49 22.53 2.97
CA ALA A 3 -16.22 22.01 4.13
C ALA A 3 -16.48 20.49 4.08
N TYR A 4 -16.75 19.93 2.90
CA TYR A 4 -16.94 18.48 2.72
C TYR A 4 -15.64 17.67 2.91
N GLU A 5 -14.47 18.27 2.64
CA GLU A 5 -13.17 17.61 2.87
C GLU A 5 -12.87 17.50 4.36
N LEU A 6 -13.28 18.51 5.15
CA LEU A 6 -13.13 18.51 6.61
C LEU A 6 -13.97 17.41 7.27
N GLU A 7 -15.20 17.20 6.79
CA GLU A 7 -16.09 16.18 7.33
C GLU A 7 -15.60 14.77 6.99
N GLY A 8 -15.09 14.57 5.77
CA GLY A 8 -14.44 13.32 5.36
C GLY A 8 -13.21 12.98 6.22
N LEU A 9 -12.41 13.97 6.58
CA LEU A 9 -11.25 13.77 7.47
C LEU A 9 -11.66 13.40 8.89
N ARG A 10 -12.72 14.03 9.44
CA ARG A 10 -13.25 13.68 10.75
C ARG A 10 -13.77 12.25 10.81
N ARG A 11 -14.43 11.76 9.75
CA ARG A 11 -14.87 10.34 9.63
C ARG A 11 -13.70 9.36 9.62
N LEU A 12 -12.53 9.78 9.15
CA LEU A 12 -11.30 8.99 9.16
C LEU A 12 -10.50 9.14 10.47
N ASN A 13 -11.08 9.80 11.49
CA ASN A 13 -10.43 10.15 12.75
C ASN A 13 -9.14 10.99 12.58
N ILE A 14 -9.10 11.82 11.54
CA ILE A 14 -7.99 12.71 11.25
C ILE A 14 -8.39 14.10 11.68
N GLN A 15 -7.61 14.72 12.56
CA GLN A 15 -7.90 16.07 13.08
C GLN A 15 -7.22 17.15 12.22
N PRO A 16 -7.99 17.93 11.43
CA PRO A 16 -7.46 19.08 10.70
C PRO A 16 -7.21 20.25 11.67
N ILE A 17 -6.08 20.92 11.47
CA ILE A 17 -5.63 22.07 12.25
C ILE A 17 -5.90 23.34 11.44
N LYS A 18 -6.59 24.30 12.04
CA LYS A 18 -6.82 25.63 11.44
C LYS A 18 -5.49 26.37 11.36
N TRP A 19 -5.15 26.88 10.17
CA TRP A 19 -3.92 27.60 9.88
C TRP A 19 -4.24 28.86 9.06
N GLY A 20 -4.43 29.97 9.76
CA GLY A 20 -4.94 31.22 9.17
C GLY A 20 -6.34 31.03 8.59
N SER A 21 -6.51 31.36 7.30
CA SER A 21 -7.75 31.15 6.54
C SER A 21 -7.91 29.74 5.97
N SER A 22 -6.97 28.82 6.26
CA SER A 22 -6.93 27.47 5.69
C SER A 22 -6.90 26.38 6.76
N TYR A 23 -7.00 25.11 6.35
CA TYR A 23 -6.82 23.95 7.22
C TYR A 23 -5.64 23.12 6.71
N ARG A 24 -4.90 22.52 7.65
CA ARG A 24 -3.80 21.61 7.38
C ARG A 24 -3.96 20.34 8.19
N VAL A 25 -3.54 19.21 7.63
CA VAL A 25 -3.49 17.92 8.33
C VAL A 25 -2.04 17.57 8.62
N LYS A 26 -1.78 17.14 9.86
CA LYS A 26 -0.47 16.61 10.25
C LYS A 26 -0.37 15.16 9.77
N VAL A 27 0.55 14.89 8.85
CA VAL A 27 0.74 13.56 8.23
C VAL A 27 2.20 13.15 8.33
N LEU A 28 2.48 11.85 8.27
CA LEU A 28 3.84 11.35 8.13
C LEU A 28 4.29 11.57 6.68
N GLY A 29 5.28 12.43 6.47
CA GLY A 29 5.80 12.77 5.15
C GLY A 29 6.66 11.65 4.54
N ARG A 30 7.04 11.83 3.27
CA ARG A 30 7.85 10.85 2.51
C ARG A 30 9.23 10.56 3.13
N THR A 31 9.75 11.50 3.92
CA THR A 31 11.04 11.40 4.59
C THR A 31 10.94 10.78 6.00
N GLY A 32 9.75 10.30 6.40
CA GLY A 32 9.50 9.83 7.77
C GLY A 32 9.34 10.96 8.79
N LYS A 33 9.38 12.23 8.36
CA LYS A 33 9.14 13.40 9.22
C LYS A 33 7.67 13.80 9.19
N MET A 34 7.12 14.28 10.31
CA MET A 34 5.77 14.84 10.33
C MET A 34 5.72 16.14 9.51
N VAL A 35 4.78 16.24 8.59
CA VAL A 35 4.56 17.40 7.72
C VAL A 35 3.10 17.84 7.75
N TYR A 36 2.84 19.10 7.40
CA TYR A 36 1.50 19.66 7.36
C TYR A 36 1.05 19.85 5.91
N VAL A 37 -0.03 19.17 5.52
CA VAL A 37 -0.58 19.23 4.15
C VAL A 37 -1.92 19.97 4.11
N SER A 38 -2.04 20.95 3.22
CA SER A 38 -3.23 21.80 3.07
C SER A 38 -4.21 21.34 1.98
N ASN A 39 -3.72 20.65 0.95
CA ASN A 39 -4.54 20.15 -0.17
C ASN A 39 -4.71 18.64 -0.07
N VAL A 40 -5.65 18.19 0.77
CA VAL A 40 -5.86 16.75 1.00
C VAL A 40 -6.65 16.11 -0.15
N SER A 41 -7.24 16.87 -1.07
CA SER A 41 -7.84 16.30 -2.29
C SER A 41 -6.81 15.68 -3.24
N ARG A 42 -5.56 16.18 -3.23
CA ARG A 42 -4.46 15.54 -3.98
C ARG A 42 -4.26 14.08 -3.52
N LEU A 43 -4.25 13.16 -4.48
CA LEU A 43 -4.19 11.71 -4.24
C LEU A 43 -3.00 11.28 -3.35
N ILE A 44 -1.85 11.93 -3.48
CA ILE A 44 -0.67 11.68 -2.64
C ILE A 44 -0.97 12.07 -1.18
N ASN A 45 -1.62 13.21 -0.95
CA ASN A 45 -1.94 13.68 0.39
C ASN A 45 -3.08 12.86 1.03
N LYS A 46 -4.06 12.38 0.24
CA LYS A 46 -5.06 11.41 0.72
C LYS A 46 -4.42 10.15 1.30
N ARG A 47 -3.35 9.65 0.67
CA ARG A 47 -2.63 8.46 1.17
C ARG A 47 -1.86 8.75 2.44
N LEU A 48 -1.13 9.86 2.50
CA LEU A 48 -0.39 10.24 3.71
C LEU A 48 -1.31 10.52 4.91
N ALA A 49 -2.56 10.88 4.63
CA ALA A 49 -3.62 11.03 5.61
C ALA A 49 -4.16 9.68 6.14
N ASP A 50 -4.02 8.57 5.42
CA ASP A 50 -4.47 7.25 5.86
C ASP A 50 -3.59 6.76 7.03
N PRO A 51 -4.15 6.56 8.25
CA PRO A 51 -3.37 6.18 9.42
C PRO A 51 -2.74 4.78 9.29
N LYS A 52 -3.28 3.93 8.39
CA LYS A 52 -2.76 2.58 8.15
C LYS A 52 -1.78 2.53 6.97
N TYR A 53 -1.45 3.67 6.38
CA TYR A 53 -0.47 3.77 5.31
C TYR A 53 0.90 4.16 5.85
N ARG A 54 1.95 3.46 5.41
CA ARG A 54 3.34 3.82 5.70
C ARG A 54 4.15 3.84 4.41
N PHE A 55 4.95 4.89 4.25
CA PHE A 55 5.87 5.05 3.13
C PHE A 55 7.31 4.90 3.60
N TYR A 56 8.10 4.12 2.87
CA TYR A 56 9.53 3.96 3.11
C TYR A 56 10.28 4.31 1.84
N ASN A 57 11.19 5.28 1.94
CA ASN A 57 12.06 5.67 0.84
C ASN A 57 13.44 5.03 0.99
N GLY A 58 14.02 4.59 -0.12
CA GLY A 58 15.39 4.09 -0.22
C GLY A 58 16.03 4.51 -1.55
N ASN A 59 17.34 4.34 -1.68
CA ASN A 59 18.09 4.89 -2.83
C ASN A 59 17.64 4.40 -4.20
N HIS A 60 17.23 3.13 -4.31
CA HIS A 60 16.78 2.52 -5.58
C HIS A 60 15.44 1.78 -5.45
N MET A 61 14.84 1.87 -4.27
CA MET A 61 13.62 1.16 -3.94
C MET A 61 12.81 2.01 -2.98
N GLU A 62 11.55 2.23 -3.32
CA GLU A 62 10.56 2.73 -2.37
C GLU A 62 9.56 1.61 -2.06
N SER A 63 8.93 1.71 -0.90
CA SER A 63 7.85 0.79 -0.56
C SER A 63 6.67 1.46 0.12
N HIS A 64 5.49 0.94 -0.20
CA HIS A 64 4.19 1.45 0.23
C HIS A 64 3.47 0.34 0.96
N LEU A 65 3.35 0.48 2.28
CA LEU A 65 2.65 -0.45 3.15
C LEU A 65 1.24 0.07 3.42
N TYR A 66 0.25 -0.81 3.29
CA TYR A 66 -1.09 -0.59 3.81
C TYR A 66 -1.46 -1.73 4.76
N GLU A 67 -1.86 -1.38 5.97
CA GLU A 67 -2.35 -2.31 6.99
C GLU A 67 -3.87 -2.23 7.12
N GLY A 68 -4.52 -3.29 7.62
CA GLY A 68 -5.96 -3.37 7.83
C GLY A 68 -6.81 -2.95 6.63
N VAL A 69 -6.46 -3.44 5.44
CA VAL A 69 -7.12 -3.10 4.17
C VAL A 69 -8.26 -4.06 3.90
N GLU A 70 -9.43 -3.51 3.58
CA GLU A 70 -10.54 -4.30 3.05
C GLU A 70 -10.24 -4.82 1.63
N PRO A 71 -10.63 -6.05 1.28
CA PRO A 71 -10.38 -6.62 -0.06
C PRO A 71 -10.88 -5.75 -1.22
N SER A 72 -12.03 -5.09 -1.04
CA SER A 72 -12.63 -4.15 -2.01
C SER A 72 -11.72 -2.96 -2.34
N ASN A 73 -10.88 -2.54 -1.38
CA ASN A 73 -10.00 -1.39 -1.49
C ASN A 73 -8.58 -1.74 -1.96
N PHE A 74 -8.23 -3.03 -2.02
CA PHE A 74 -6.90 -3.50 -2.40
C PHE A 74 -6.49 -2.99 -3.80
N TYR A 75 -7.30 -3.27 -4.82
CA TYR A 75 -6.98 -2.90 -6.21
C TYR A 75 -6.92 -1.38 -6.41
N ASN A 76 -7.85 -0.65 -5.79
CA ASN A 76 -7.89 0.81 -5.87
C ASN A 76 -6.63 1.42 -5.24
N LYS A 77 -6.22 0.97 -4.04
CA LYS A 77 -5.00 1.45 -3.38
C LYS A 77 -3.75 1.09 -4.19
N LEU A 78 -3.70 -0.12 -4.75
CA LEU A 78 -2.60 -0.57 -5.61
C LEU A 78 -2.46 0.31 -6.86
N GLU A 79 -3.54 0.47 -7.63
CA GLU A 79 -3.54 1.30 -8.83
C GLU A 79 -3.19 2.76 -8.52
N ASN A 80 -3.70 3.30 -7.42
CA ASN A 80 -3.36 4.66 -6.98
C ASN A 80 -1.85 4.83 -6.76
N VAL A 81 -1.19 3.87 -6.11
CA VAL A 81 0.27 3.94 -5.89
C VAL A 81 1.04 3.90 -7.21
N LEU A 82 0.67 2.97 -8.10
CA LEU A 82 1.37 2.74 -9.35
C LEU A 82 1.16 3.88 -10.37
N SER A 83 -0.04 4.47 -10.41
CA SER A 83 -0.40 5.56 -11.34
C SER A 83 0.28 6.91 -11.02
N THR A 84 0.81 7.09 -9.81
CA THR A 84 1.56 8.29 -9.44
C THR A 84 3.03 8.28 -9.83
N GLN A 85 3.53 7.15 -10.31
CA GLN A 85 4.91 7.04 -10.75
C GLN A 85 5.08 7.72 -12.12
N THR A 86 6.15 8.51 -12.27
CA THR A 86 6.40 9.35 -13.46
C THR A 86 7.34 8.73 -14.48
N SER A 87 8.14 7.73 -14.07
CA SER A 87 9.11 7.03 -14.92
C SER A 87 8.74 5.56 -15.08
N ALA A 88 9.49 4.83 -15.90
CA ALA A 88 9.40 3.36 -15.91
C ALA A 88 10.03 2.77 -14.64
N PHE A 89 9.38 1.76 -14.07
CA PHE A 89 9.81 1.11 -12.82
C PHE A 89 9.53 -0.40 -12.88
N LYS A 90 10.09 -1.15 -11.93
CA LYS A 90 9.67 -2.53 -11.68
C LYS A 90 8.95 -2.63 -10.35
N ILE A 91 8.00 -3.55 -10.21
CA ILE A 91 7.29 -3.76 -8.95
C ILE A 91 7.33 -5.19 -8.47
N ASN A 92 7.31 -5.36 -7.15
CA ASN A 92 6.85 -6.59 -6.53
C ASN A 92 5.86 -6.26 -5.39
N ILE A 93 5.05 -7.23 -4.99
CA ILE A 93 4.03 -7.06 -3.95
C ILE A 93 4.18 -8.21 -2.96
N ALA A 94 4.19 -7.86 -1.67
CA ALA A 94 4.07 -8.81 -0.58
C ALA A 94 2.70 -8.64 0.10
N LEU A 95 2.11 -9.75 0.53
CA LEU A 95 0.85 -9.79 1.25
C LEU A 95 1.10 -10.07 2.73
N GLY A 96 0.35 -9.38 3.58
CA GLY A 96 0.22 -9.66 5.00
C GLY A 96 -1.14 -10.26 5.26
N TYR A 97 -1.15 -11.31 6.07
CA TYR A 97 -2.32 -12.16 6.22
C TYR A 97 -2.40 -12.70 7.64
N GLU A 98 -3.60 -13.06 8.02
CA GLU A 98 -3.90 -13.69 9.30
C GLU A 98 -4.33 -15.13 9.04
N LEU A 99 -3.72 -16.04 9.77
CA LEU A 99 -4.11 -17.44 9.83
C LEU A 99 -4.90 -17.69 11.11
N VAL A 100 -5.79 -18.67 11.06
CA VAL A 100 -6.51 -19.19 12.24
C VAL A 100 -6.34 -20.70 12.30
N SER A 101 -6.19 -21.25 13.50
CA SER A 101 -6.16 -22.70 13.68
C SER A 101 -7.51 -23.32 13.29
N LYS A 102 -7.46 -24.55 12.78
CA LYS A 102 -8.67 -25.34 12.45
C LYS A 102 -9.35 -25.88 13.71
N THR A 103 -8.60 -26.03 14.81
CA THR A 103 -9.10 -26.63 16.06
C THR A 103 -9.41 -25.60 17.13
N ASP A 104 -8.75 -24.44 17.09
CA ASP A 104 -8.93 -23.35 18.05
C ASP A 104 -9.17 -22.03 17.28
N PRO A 105 -10.38 -21.44 17.35
CA PRO A 105 -10.68 -20.20 16.65
C PRO A 105 -9.96 -18.97 17.23
N ASP A 106 -9.45 -19.04 18.47
CA ASP A 106 -8.76 -17.94 19.13
C ASP A 106 -7.24 -17.93 18.83
N ASP A 107 -6.68 -19.08 18.43
CA ASP A 107 -5.30 -19.17 17.94
C ASP A 107 -5.18 -18.56 16.53
N THR A 108 -4.87 -17.26 16.53
CA THR A 108 -4.65 -16.47 15.32
C THR A 108 -3.18 -16.07 15.18
N ARG A 109 -2.67 -16.11 13.96
CA ARG A 109 -1.28 -15.76 13.65
C ARG A 109 -1.21 -14.75 12.53
N TYR A 110 -0.63 -13.59 12.84
CA TYR A 110 -0.40 -12.53 11.86
C TYR A 110 0.97 -12.66 11.20
N PHE A 111 0.99 -12.57 9.87
CA PHE A 111 2.19 -12.54 9.05
C PHE A 111 2.36 -11.18 8.41
N TYR A 112 3.48 -10.52 8.71
CA TYR A 112 3.79 -9.20 8.17
C TYR A 112 4.15 -9.26 6.68
N PRO A 113 3.68 -8.30 5.84
CA PRO A 113 3.97 -8.26 4.41
C PRO A 113 5.45 -7.96 4.15
N ASN A 114 6.20 -9.03 3.88
CA ASN A 114 7.61 -8.99 3.53
C ASN A 114 7.86 -9.90 2.33
N LEU A 115 8.76 -9.51 1.42
CA LEU A 115 9.13 -10.32 0.27
C LEU A 115 9.73 -11.67 0.70
N ALA A 116 10.46 -11.75 1.82
CA ALA A 116 10.94 -13.04 2.34
C ALA A 116 9.82 -14.02 2.70
N ASN A 117 8.63 -13.51 3.03
CA ASN A 117 7.47 -14.30 3.42
C ASN A 117 6.54 -14.58 2.24
N THR A 118 6.27 -13.55 1.44
CA THR A 118 5.20 -13.58 0.44
C THR A 118 5.63 -12.85 -0.82
N HIS A 119 5.55 -13.55 -1.94
CA HIS A 119 5.77 -13.00 -3.28
C HIS A 119 4.51 -13.19 -4.12
N VAL A 120 3.78 -12.09 -4.39
CA VAL A 120 2.66 -12.14 -5.34
C VAL A 120 3.18 -12.49 -6.73
N PHE A 121 4.31 -11.89 -7.11
CA PHE A 121 5.01 -12.20 -8.34
C PHE A 121 6.37 -12.84 -8.05
N ASN A 122 6.63 -13.98 -8.69
CA ASN A 122 7.91 -14.68 -8.57
C ASN A 122 9.09 -13.77 -8.97
N ASN A 123 8.88 -12.90 -9.96
CA ASN A 123 9.86 -11.90 -10.41
C ASN A 123 9.22 -10.50 -10.47
N PRO A 124 9.99 -9.42 -10.22
CA PRO A 124 9.47 -8.07 -10.35
C PRO A 124 8.94 -7.76 -11.76
N ILE A 125 7.75 -7.18 -11.84
CA ILE A 125 7.10 -6.83 -13.11
C ILE A 125 7.53 -5.44 -13.57
N ALA A 126 8.01 -5.32 -14.80
CA ALA A 126 8.31 -4.03 -15.41
C ALA A 126 7.04 -3.31 -15.88
N ILE A 127 6.87 -2.07 -15.45
CA ILE A 127 5.78 -1.16 -15.82
C ILE A 127 6.39 0.00 -16.60
N ASN A 128 6.05 0.09 -17.89
CA ASN A 128 6.53 1.15 -18.77
C ASN A 128 5.45 2.18 -19.09
N SER A 129 4.18 1.87 -18.81
CA SER A 129 3.03 2.75 -19.07
C SER A 129 1.92 2.52 -18.05
N LYS A 130 0.94 3.44 -18.00
CA LYS A 130 -0.25 3.25 -17.14
C LYS A 130 -1.10 2.04 -17.59
N ALA A 131 -1.12 1.73 -18.88
CA ALA A 131 -1.85 0.56 -19.40
C ALA A 131 -1.26 -0.77 -18.89
N ASP A 132 0.06 -0.81 -18.63
CA ASP A 132 0.72 -1.99 -18.05
C ASP A 132 0.20 -2.31 -16.64
N ILE A 133 -0.26 -1.31 -15.87
CA ILE A 133 -0.81 -1.52 -14.52
C ILE A 133 -2.02 -2.46 -14.63
N GLN A 134 -2.97 -2.14 -15.49
CA GLN A 134 -4.18 -2.95 -15.66
C GLN A 134 -3.85 -4.31 -16.30
N LYS A 135 -3.06 -4.32 -17.39
CA LYS A 135 -2.79 -5.53 -18.17
C LYS A 135 -1.85 -6.52 -17.49
N LYS A 136 -0.79 -6.05 -16.83
CA LYS A 136 0.28 -6.91 -16.28
C LYS A 136 0.14 -7.15 -14.78
N VAL A 137 -0.44 -6.20 -14.04
CA VAL A 137 -0.54 -6.28 -12.57
C VAL A 137 -1.93 -6.69 -12.16
N ILE A 138 -2.95 -5.88 -12.44
CA ILE A 138 -4.31 -6.09 -11.95
C ILE A 138 -4.93 -7.37 -12.53
N SER A 139 -4.89 -7.54 -13.86
CA SER A 139 -5.42 -8.73 -14.52
C SER A 139 -4.75 -10.01 -14.01
N LYS A 140 -3.43 -9.97 -13.80
CA LYS A 140 -2.66 -11.12 -13.32
C LYS A 140 -2.96 -11.47 -11.86
N ILE A 141 -3.12 -10.49 -10.98
CA ILE A 141 -3.52 -10.74 -9.59
C ILE A 141 -4.94 -11.31 -9.53
N ARG A 142 -5.86 -10.79 -10.35
CA ARG A 142 -7.26 -11.28 -10.39
C ARG A 142 -7.38 -12.71 -10.89
N SER A 143 -6.49 -13.14 -11.78
CA SER A 143 -6.48 -14.52 -12.28
C SER A 143 -5.75 -15.49 -11.36
N MET A 144 -5.24 -15.04 -10.21
CA MET A 144 -4.47 -15.85 -9.27
C MET A 144 -5.26 -16.11 -8.01
N GLU A 145 -5.11 -17.32 -7.46
CA GLU A 145 -5.50 -17.61 -6.09
C GLU A 145 -4.41 -17.10 -5.14
N LEU A 146 -4.65 -15.96 -4.50
CA LEU A 146 -3.65 -15.32 -3.63
C LEU A 146 -3.27 -16.19 -2.42
N ALA A 147 -4.16 -17.10 -2.00
CA ALA A 147 -3.91 -18.04 -0.92
C ALA A 147 -2.73 -18.99 -1.22
N ASP A 148 -2.50 -19.32 -2.49
CA ASP A 148 -1.39 -20.18 -2.94
C ASP A 148 -0.02 -19.52 -2.79
N LYS A 149 0.00 -18.18 -2.65
CA LYS A 149 1.24 -17.43 -2.45
C LYS A 149 1.64 -17.32 -0.99
N LEU A 150 0.80 -17.81 -0.07
CA LEU A 150 0.99 -17.65 1.38
C LEU A 150 1.74 -18.86 1.95
N LYS A 151 2.58 -18.61 2.96
CA LYS A 151 3.27 -19.66 3.71
C LYS A 151 2.44 -20.06 4.91
N TYR A 152 2.22 -21.36 5.08
CA TYR A 152 1.52 -21.92 6.24
C TYR A 152 2.52 -22.61 7.16
N PRO A 153 2.50 -22.34 8.48
CA PRO A 153 3.42 -22.98 9.42
C PRO A 153 3.12 -24.47 9.59
N SER A 154 1.85 -24.88 9.44
CA SER A 154 1.43 -26.28 9.42
C SER A 154 0.08 -26.43 8.70
N SER A 155 -0.31 -27.67 8.39
CA SER A 155 -1.62 -28.00 7.82
C SER A 155 -2.80 -27.75 8.76
N GLY A 156 -2.52 -27.50 10.05
CA GLY A 156 -3.51 -27.17 11.08
C GLY A 156 -4.08 -25.76 10.99
N TYR A 157 -3.50 -24.88 10.14
CA TYR A 157 -3.98 -23.52 9.96
C TYR A 157 -4.74 -23.35 8.65
N LYS A 158 -5.69 -22.41 8.63
CA LYS A 158 -6.37 -21.92 7.42
C LYS A 158 -6.25 -20.41 7.31
N LEU A 159 -6.34 -19.87 6.09
CA LEU A 159 -6.37 -18.43 5.86
C LEU A 159 -7.66 -17.85 6.47
N LYS A 160 -7.50 -16.84 7.33
CA LYS A 160 -8.63 -16.05 7.85
C LYS A 160 -8.90 -14.87 6.94
N ALA A 161 -7.89 -14.04 6.69
CA ALA A 161 -8.00 -12.90 5.79
C ALA A 161 -6.63 -12.39 5.31
N ILE A 162 -6.60 -11.77 4.14
CA ILE A 162 -5.50 -10.90 3.72
C ILE A 162 -5.78 -9.51 4.30
N THR A 163 -4.94 -9.08 5.24
CA THR A 163 -5.20 -7.87 6.04
C THR A 163 -4.26 -6.72 5.67
N ALA A 164 -3.15 -6.99 5.00
CA ALA A 164 -2.18 -5.96 4.64
C ALA A 164 -1.50 -6.29 3.31
N PHE A 165 -0.90 -5.28 2.69
CA PHE A 165 0.01 -5.50 1.56
C PHE A 165 1.08 -4.42 1.51
N LYS A 166 2.23 -4.80 0.95
CA LYS A 166 3.37 -3.90 0.74
C LYS A 166 3.80 -3.95 -0.71
N ILE A 167 3.76 -2.80 -1.38
CA ILE A 167 4.26 -2.64 -2.75
C ILE A 167 5.71 -2.21 -2.66
N PHE A 168 6.57 -2.88 -3.42
CA PHE A 168 7.97 -2.53 -3.60
C PHE A 168 8.15 -2.01 -5.01
N ILE A 169 8.61 -0.78 -5.16
CA ILE A 169 8.84 -0.13 -6.45
C ILE A 169 10.35 0.07 -6.60
N TYR A 170 10.90 -0.54 -7.63
CA TYR A 170 12.30 -0.45 -7.99
C TYR A 170 12.46 0.56 -9.12
N HIS A 171 13.15 1.65 -8.82
CA HIS A 171 13.44 2.69 -9.79
C HIS A 171 14.67 2.31 -10.60
N ARG A 172 14.66 2.59 -11.91
CA ARG A 172 15.90 2.52 -12.70
C ARG A 172 16.82 3.63 -12.21
N LYS A 173 18.13 3.36 -12.09
CA LYS A 173 19.11 4.42 -11.87
C LYS A 173 18.89 5.47 -12.97
N PRO A 174 18.76 6.77 -12.64
CA PRO A 174 18.86 7.79 -13.66
C PRO A 174 20.24 7.63 -14.30
N CYS A 175 20.31 7.57 -15.64
CA CYS A 175 21.58 7.81 -16.32
C CYS A 175 22.08 9.17 -15.85
N SER A 176 23.13 9.20 -15.04
CA SER A 176 23.92 10.40 -14.85
C SER A 176 24.48 10.79 -16.21
N ARG A 177 23.88 11.81 -16.83
CA ARG A 177 24.58 12.53 -17.90
C ARG A 177 25.71 13.27 -17.21
N GLY A 178 26.91 12.71 -17.29
CA GLY A 178 28.16 13.42 -17.03
C GLY A 178 28.49 14.32 -18.21
#